data_AF-A0A5K1C7C4-F1
#
_entry.id   AF-A0A5K1C7C4-F1
#
_cell.length_a   1.000
_cell.length_b   1.000
_cell.length_c   1.000
_cell.angle_alpha   90.00
_cell.angle_beta   90.00
_cell.angle_gamma   90.00
#
_symmetry.space_group_name_H-M   'P 1'
#
loop_
_entity.id
_entity.type
_entity.pdbx_description
1 polymer ?
#
loop_
_entity_poly.entity_id
_entity_poly.type
_entity_poly.pdbx_seq_one_letter_code
_entity_poly.pdbx_strand_id
1 'polypeptide(L)' 'DEACTAAVKTVELDAALGGRAVQYREVQGYETEKFLSYFKPCIIPQAGGMASGFKHVEEKKNETRLFVSKGKHVVHVKE' A
#
# COMPACT_ATOMS: atom_id res chain seq x y z
N ASP A 1 10.90 -10.41 7.17
CA ASP A 1 10.39 -10.03 8.50
C ASP A 1 9.10 -9.20 8.38
N GLU A 2 9.15 -8.07 7.69
CA GLU A 2 8.03 -7.11 7.57
C GLU A 2 6.67 -7.72 7.20
N ALA A 3 6.61 -8.68 6.26
CA ALA A 3 5.34 -9.33 5.89
C ALA A 3 4.75 -10.20 7.02
N CYS A 4 5.59 -10.83 7.84
CA CYS A 4 5.14 -11.59 9.00
C CYS A 4 4.61 -10.63 10.07
N THR A 5 5.35 -9.55 10.33
CA THR A 5 4.94 -8.47 11.23
C THR A 5 3.60 -7.88 10.82
N ALA A 6 3.37 -7.62 9.53
CA ALA A 6 2.10 -7.11 9.04
C ALA A 6 0.94 -8.07 9.36
N ALA A 7 1.11 -9.38 9.14
CA ALA A 7 0.09 -10.38 9.44
C ALA A 7 -0.19 -10.51 10.95
N VAL A 8 0.85 -10.46 11.79
CA VAL A 8 0.67 -10.47 13.26
C VAL A 8 -0.09 -9.23 13.71
N LYS A 9 0.26 -8.06 13.17
CA LYS A 9 -0.40 -6.80 13.53
C LYS A 9 -1.87 -6.75 13.12
N THR A 10 -2.27 -7.35 12.00
CA THR A 10 -3.69 -7.41 11.63
C THR A 10 -4.49 -8.27 12.62
N VAL A 11 -3.93 -9.37 13.10
CA VAL A 11 -4.56 -10.22 14.13
C VAL A 11 -4.65 -9.50 15.47
N GLU A 12 -3.57 -8.85 15.92
CA GLU A 12 -3.57 -8.08 17.17
C GLU A 12 -4.61 -6.95 17.14
N LEU A 13 -4.73 -6.25 16.01
CA LEU A 13 -5.70 -5.18 15.82
C LEU A 13 -7.14 -5.70 15.84
N ASP A 14 -7.43 -6.80 15.15
CA ASP A 14 -8.77 -7.39 15.16
C ASP A 14 -9.17 -7.85 16.56
N ALA A 15 -8.24 -8.48 17.31
CA ALA A 15 -8.45 -8.82 18.70
C ALA A 15 -8.78 -7.59 19.56
N ALA A 16 -8.05 -6.48 19.37
CA ALA A 16 -8.32 -5.22 20.08
C ALA A 16 -9.67 -4.58 19.71
N LEU A 17 -10.19 -4.83 18.50
CA LEU A 17 -11.50 -4.37 18.03
C LEU A 17 -12.65 -5.33 18.35
N GLY A 18 -12.38 -6.41 19.09
CA GLY A 18 -13.36 -7.39 19.54
C GLY A 18 -13.66 -8.50 18.54
N GLY A 19 -12.73 -8.81 17.62
CA GLY A 19 -12.77 -10.02 16.78
C GLY A 19 -13.87 -10.04 15.71
N ARG A 20 -14.33 -8.87 15.29
CA ARG A 20 -15.43 -8.72 14.30
C ARG A 20 -14.96 -8.13 12.98
N ALA A 21 -13.68 -7.80 12.84
CA ALA A 21 -13.17 -7.23 11.61
C ALA A 21 -13.04 -8.30 10.53
N VAL A 22 -13.32 -7.94 9.28
CA VAL A 22 -13.03 -8.80 8.13
C VAL A 22 -11.63 -8.45 7.62
N GLN A 23 -10.70 -9.38 7.72
CA GLN A 23 -9.31 -9.20 7.30
C GLN A 23 -9.14 -9.57 5.82
N TYR A 24 -8.35 -8.79 5.10
CA TYR A 24 -7.97 -9.06 3.71
C TYR A 24 -6.45 -9.00 3.59
N ARG A 25 -5.89 -9.87 2.75
CA ARG A 25 -4.48 -9.84 2.40
C ARG A 25 -4.32 -9.21 1.02
N GLU A 26 -3.78 -8.00 1.00
CA GLU A 26 -3.52 -7.25 -0.22
C GLU A 26 -2.06 -7.46 -0.66
N VAL A 27 -1.85 -7.79 -1.93
CA VAL A 27 -0.53 -7.95 -2.54
C VAL A 27 -0.41 -6.95 -3.67
N GLN A 28 0.73 -6.25 -3.74
CA GLN A 28 0.95 -5.21 -4.74
C GLN A 28 0.71 -5.73 -6.18
N GLY A 29 -0.18 -5.08 -6.92
CA GLY A 29 -0.59 -5.46 -8.28
C GLY A 29 -1.67 -6.54 -8.38
N TYR A 30 -2.13 -7.06 -7.24
CA TYR A 30 -3.21 -8.06 -7.13
C TYR A 30 -4.20 -7.68 -6.02
N GLU A 31 -4.34 -6.37 -5.76
CA GLU A 31 -5.21 -5.86 -4.71
C GLU A 31 -6.68 -6.10 -5.05
N THR A 32 -7.50 -6.29 -4.02
CA THR A 32 -8.93 -6.45 -4.17
C THR A 32 -9.58 -5.15 -4.65
N GLU A 33 -10.68 -5.28 -5.42
CA GLU A 33 -11.45 -4.12 -5.88
C GLU A 33 -11.94 -3.26 -4.71
N LYS A 34 -12.26 -3.90 -3.57
CA LYS A 34 -12.67 -3.20 -2.35
C LYS A 34 -11.55 -2.30 -1.84
N PHE A 35 -10.32 -2.80 -1.75
CA PHE A 35 -9.17 -2.01 -1.33
C PHE A 35 -8.89 -0.87 -2.32
N LEU A 36 -8.88 -1.17 -3.63
CA LEU A 36 -8.65 -0.19 -4.69
C LEU A 36 -9.73 0.91 -4.72
N SER A 37 -10.97 0.60 -4.37
CA SER A 37 -12.07 1.56 -4.34
C SER A 37 -11.86 2.73 -3.36
N TYR A 38 -11.01 2.54 -2.34
CA TYR A 38 -10.70 3.55 -1.34
C TYR A 38 -9.76 4.65 -1.85
N PHE A 39 -8.98 4.38 -2.90
CA PHE A 39 -7.94 5.29 -3.39
C PHE A 39 -8.26 5.78 -4.80
N LYS A 40 -9.02 6.89 -4.88
CA LYS A 40 -9.36 7.54 -6.16
C LYS A 40 -8.42 8.73 -6.42
N PRO A 41 -7.82 8.86 -7.63
CA PRO A 41 -8.05 8.03 -8.81
C PRO A 41 -7.25 6.72 -8.86
N CYS A 42 -6.14 6.60 -8.13
CA CYS A 42 -5.29 5.40 -8.13
C CYS A 42 -4.31 5.35 -6.94
N ILE A 43 -3.60 4.23 -6.82
CA ILE A 43 -2.46 4.04 -5.92
C ILE A 43 -1.17 4.22 -6.73
N ILE A 44 -0.21 4.96 -6.15
CA ILE A 44 1.14 5.15 -6.73
C ILE A 44 2.15 4.45 -5.83
N PRO A 45 2.63 3.25 -6.19
CA PRO A 45 3.77 2.62 -5.54
C PRO A 45 5.00 3.52 -5.65
N GLN A 46 5.81 3.54 -4.60
CA GLN A 46 7.08 4.26 -4.58
C GLN A 46 8.22 3.26 -4.48
N ALA A 47 9.30 3.49 -5.20
CA ALA A 47 10.51 2.69 -5.04
C ALA A 47 11.18 2.99 -3.68
N GLY A 48 11.69 1.95 -3.02
CA GLY A 48 12.31 2.03 -1.71
C GLY A 48 11.40 1.59 -0.56
N GLY A 49 11.83 1.84 0.67
CA GLY A 49 11.14 1.45 1.90
C GLY A 49 12.02 1.65 3.12
N MET A 50 11.62 1.10 4.26
CA MET A 50 12.35 1.27 5.52
C MET A 50 13.81 0.81 5.40
N ALA A 51 14.06 -0.31 4.73
CA ALA A 51 15.41 -0.83 4.47
C ALA A 51 16.28 0.10 3.59
N SER A 52 15.68 0.90 2.71
CA SER A 52 16.39 1.87 1.88
C SER A 52 16.48 3.27 2.51
N GLY A 53 16.14 3.40 3.80
CA GLY A 53 16.20 4.67 4.52
C GLY A 53 15.03 5.62 4.27
N PHE A 54 13.90 5.13 3.73
CA PHE A 54 12.69 5.93 3.61
C PHE A 54 12.18 6.27 5.02
N LYS A 55 12.54 7.46 5.52
CA LYS A 55 11.94 8.07 6.71
C LYS A 55 10.75 8.91 6.27
N HIS A 56 9.64 8.80 6.99
CA HIS A 56 8.47 9.61 6.69
C HIS A 56 8.73 11.08 7.07
N VAL A 57 8.42 11.96 6.11
CA VAL A 57 8.49 13.44 6.08
C VAL A 57 9.92 14.03 6.04
N GLU A 58 10.55 13.95 4.87
CA GLU A 58 11.41 15.05 4.41
C GLU A 58 10.61 15.92 3.42
N GLU A 59 10.83 17.24 3.43
CA GLU A 59 10.22 18.14 2.46
C GLU A 59 10.56 17.66 1.04
N LYS A 60 9.53 17.41 0.23
CA LYS A 60 9.66 16.85 -1.12
C LYS A 60 10.61 17.72 -1.95
N LYS A 61 11.82 17.23 -2.20
CA LYS A 61 12.62 17.70 -3.33
C LYS A 61 11.87 17.30 -4.60
N ASN A 62 11.59 18.25 -5.48
CA ASN A 62 10.94 18.00 -6.76
C ASN A 62 11.94 17.29 -7.68
N GLU A 63 12.04 15.97 -7.54
CA GLU A 63 12.83 15.12 -8.41
C GLU A 63 12.02 14.75 -9.65
N THR A 64 12.65 14.82 -10.82
CA THR A 64 12.04 14.36 -12.07
C THR A 64 11.90 12.84 -12.02
N ARG A 65 10.66 12.34 -12.10
CA ARG A 65 10.33 10.91 -12.10
C ARG A 65 9.41 10.59 -13.26
N LEU A 66 9.51 9.35 -13.75
CA LEU A 66 8.63 8.83 -14.80
C LEU A 66 7.65 7.85 -14.17
N PHE A 67 6.38 7.99 -14.50
CA PHE A 67 5.35 7.06 -14.06
C PHE A 67 4.64 6.46 -15.26
N VAL A 68 4.51 5.15 -15.27
CA VAL A 68 3.77 4.39 -16.28
C VAL A 68 2.40 4.03 -15.70
N SER A 69 1.34 4.66 -16.22
CA SER A 69 -0.04 4.35 -15.86
C SER A 69 -0.64 3.29 -16.81
N LYS A 70 -1.21 2.22 -16.25
CA LYS A 70 -1.87 1.14 -17.00
C LYS A 70 -3.19 0.73 -16.34
N GLY A 71 -4.20 0.39 -17.16
CA GLY A 71 -5.48 -0.15 -16.69
C GLY A 71 -6.67 0.72 -17.06
N LYS A 72 -7.80 0.08 -17.39
CA LYS A 72 -9.02 0.73 -17.87
C LYS A 72 -10.01 1.08 -16.75
N HIS A 73 -10.11 0.23 -15.73
CA HIS A 73 -11.00 0.43 -14.57
C HIS A 73 -10.25 0.86 -13.31
N VAL A 74 -9.11 0.23 -13.03
CA VAL A 74 -8.18 0.67 -11.98
C VAL A 74 -6.84 0.97 -12.62
N VAL A 75 -6.37 2.20 -12.43
CA VAL A 75 -5.07 2.63 -12.93
C VAL A 75 -4.00 2.13 -11.96
N HIS A 76 -3.14 1.27 -12.45
CA HIS A 76 -1.92 0.86 -11.77
C HIS A 76 -0.81 1.76 -12.26
N VAL A 77 -0.13 2.41 -11.33
CA VAL A 77 1.05 3.22 -11.62
C VAL A 77 2.28 2.42 -11.24
N LYS A 78 3.31 2.45 -12.07
CA LYS A 78 4.65 1.97 -11.73
C LYS A 78 5.64 3.08 -12.08
N GLU A 79 6.60 3.32 -11.18
CA GLU A 79 7.80 4.09 -11.49
C GLU A 79 8.76 3.25 -12.35
#